data_AF-A0A7K2E2A9-F1
#
_entry.id   AF-A0A7K2E2A9-F1
#
_cell.length_a   1.000
_cell.length_b   1.000
_cell.length_c   1.000
_cell.angle_alpha   90.00
_cell.angle_beta   90.00
_cell.angle_gamma   90.00
#
_symmetry.space_group_name_H-M   'P 1'
#
loop_
_entity.id
_entity.type
_entity.pdbx_description
1 polymer ?
#
loop_
_entity_poly.entity_id
_entity_poly.type
_entity_poly.pdbx_seq_one_letter_code
_entity_poly.pdbx_strand_id
1 'polypeptide(L)' 'MTGRLAPVSRQQLIRRLRRLGWSGPVQGSRHAHMVKDEHQLTIPNPHLGDIGADLLVRLLRASAD' A
#
# COMPACT_ATOMS: atom_id res chain seq x y z
N MET A 1 -2.20 19.95 9.82
CA MET A 1 -3.23 18.94 10.12
C MET A 1 -2.55 17.58 10.22
N THR A 2 -2.25 17.10 11.43
CA THR A 2 -1.56 15.81 11.60
C THR A 2 -2.59 14.68 11.44
N GLY A 3 -2.77 14.20 10.22
CA GLY A 3 -3.62 13.05 9.95
C GLY A 3 -3.02 11.81 10.61
N ARG A 4 -3.70 11.25 11.63
CA ARG A 4 -3.32 9.95 12.17
C ARG A 4 -3.48 8.90 11.08
N LEU A 5 -2.44 8.09 10.87
CA LEU A 5 -2.52 6.91 10.03
C LEU A 5 -3.43 5.89 10.73
N ALA A 6 -4.68 5.81 10.26
CA ALA A 6 -5.60 4.77 10.70
C ALA A 6 -5.27 3.46 9.98
N PRO A 7 -5.40 2.30 10.66
CA PRO A 7 -5.35 1.02 9.98
C PRO A 7 -6.38 1.01 8.85
N VAL A 8 -5.96 0.51 7.68
CA VAL A 8 -6.82 0.37 6.51
C VAL A 8 -6.77 -1.05 6.02
N SER A 9 -7.93 -1.58 5.65
CA SER A 9 -7.98 -2.87 5.00
C SER A 9 -7.26 -2.81 3.65
N ARG A 10 -6.73 -3.95 3.21
CA ARG A 10 -6.08 -4.07 1.89
C ARG A 10 -6.93 -3.52 0.75
N GLN A 11 -8.25 -3.75 0.79
CA GLN A 11 -9.17 -3.22 -0.21
C GLN A 11 -9.27 -1.69 -0.15
N GLN A 12 -9.29 -1.10 1.05
CA GLN A 12 -9.27 0.36 1.18
C GLN A 12 -7.96 0.96 0.67
N LEU A 13 -6.82 0.34 0.96
CA LEU A 13 -5.53 0.75 0.43
C LEU A 13 -5.52 0.75 -1.10
N ILE A 14 -5.93 -0.36 -1.73
CA ILE A 14 -6.03 -0.47 -3.20
C ILE A 14 -6.97 0.60 -3.77
N ARG A 15 -8.15 0.82 -3.18
CA ARG A 15 -9.10 1.85 -3.66
C ARG A 15 -8.51 3.26 -3.60
N ARG A 16 -7.79 3.60 -2.53
CA ARG A 16 -7.15 4.92 -2.39
C ARG A 16 -6.01 5.09 -3.38
N LEU A 17 -5.18 4.06 -3.57
CA LEU A 17 -4.10 4.09 -4.56
C LEU A 17 -4.63 4.26 -5.98
N ARG A 18 -5.73 3.58 -6.35
CA ARG A 18 -6.39 3.80 -7.65
C ARG A 18 -6.82 5.25 -7.85
N ARG A 19 -7.37 5.92 -6.82
CA ARG A 19 -7.72 7.35 -6.88
C ARG A 19 -6.50 8.26 -7.07
N LEU A 20 -5.31 7.81 -6.67
CA LEU A 20 -4.04 8.54 -6.82
C LEU A 20 -3.33 8.23 -8.16
N GLY A 21 -3.98 7.48 -9.06
CA GLY A 21 -3.46 7.13 -10.38
C GLY A 21 -2.66 5.83 -10.43
N TRP A 22 -2.71 4.99 -9.40
CA TRP A 22 -2.05 3.68 -9.42
C TRP A 22 -2.91 2.61 -10.11
N SER A 23 -2.28 1.79 -10.93
CA SER A 23 -2.87 0.67 -11.65
C SER A 23 -2.54 -0.68 -10.98
N GLY A 24 -3.41 -1.68 -11.16
CA GLY A 24 -3.29 -3.00 -10.55
C GLY A 24 -4.37 -3.32 -9.49
N PRO A 25 -4.14 -4.28 -8.58
CA PRO A 25 -2.87 -4.96 -8.31
C PRO A 25 -2.49 -6.04 -9.33
N VAL A 26 -1.23 -6.08 -9.73
CA VAL A 26 -0.62 -7.16 -10.49
C VAL A 26 -0.22 -8.27 -9.53
N GLN A 27 -0.62 -9.50 -9.82
CA GLN A 27 -0.38 -10.66 -8.96
C GLN A 27 1.07 -11.13 -9.15
N GLY A 28 1.89 -10.96 -8.12
CA GLY A 28 3.24 -11.54 -8.06
C GLY A 28 3.23 -12.89 -7.35
N SER A 29 4.33 -13.63 -7.48
CA SER A 29 4.52 -14.97 -6.88
C SER A 29 4.53 -14.99 -5.34
N ARG A 30 4.71 -13.84 -4.68
CA ARG A 30 4.67 -13.69 -3.20
C ARG A 30 3.79 -12.54 -2.72
N HIS A 31 3.94 -11.37 -3.32
CA HIS A 31 3.17 -10.18 -3.00
C HIS A 31 2.58 -9.55 -4.27
N ALA A 32 1.34 -9.08 -4.18
CA ALA A 32 0.75 -8.30 -5.25
C ALA A 32 1.36 -6.89 -5.23
N HIS A 33 1.43 -6.21 -6.36
CA HIS A 33 1.96 -4.83 -6.43
C HIS A 33 1.07 -3.94 -7.29
N MET A 34 1.09 -2.64 -7.02
CA MET A 34 0.50 -1.61 -7.89
C MET A 34 1.60 -0.89 -8.66
N VAL A 35 1.27 -0.37 -9.84
CA VAL A 35 2.21 0.32 -10.72
C VAL A 35 1.69 1.71 -11.02
N LYS A 36 2.55 2.72 -11.01
CA LYS A 36 2.27 4.07 -11.49
C LYS A 36 3.51 4.58 -12.21
N ASP A 37 3.40 4.79 -13.52
CA ASP A 37 4.53 5.14 -14.39
C ASP A 37 5.67 4.12 -14.20
N GLU A 38 6.85 4.57 -13.80
CA GLU A 38 8.03 3.72 -13.55
C GLU A 38 8.08 3.16 -12.10
N HIS A 39 7.11 3.53 -11.25
CA HIS A 39 7.11 3.17 -9.84
C HIS A 39 6.27 1.93 -9.56
N GLN A 40 6.80 1.04 -8.73
CA GLN A 40 6.11 -0.17 -8.28
C GLN A 40 5.96 -0.16 -6.76
N LEU A 41 4.73 -0.33 -6.28
CA LEU A 41 4.39 -0.38 -4.86
C LEU A 41 3.90 -1.78 -4.47
N THR A 42 4.71 -2.49 -3.69
CA THR A 42 4.34 -3.80 -3.15
C THR A 42 3.21 -3.65 -2.13
N ILE A 43 2.13 -4.40 -2.33
CA ILE A 43 1.01 -4.52 -1.40
C ILE A 43 1.29 -5.73 -0.49
N PRO A 44 1.41 -5.53 0.84
CA PRO A 44 1.60 -6.63 1.75
C PRO A 44 0.42 -7.61 1.69
N ASN A 45 0.73 -8.91 1.81
CA ASN A 45 -0.26 -9.98 1.77
C ASN A 45 -1.19 -9.87 2.99
N PRO A 46 -2.53 -10.05 2.85
CA PRO A 46 -3.40 -10.05 4.00
C PRO A 46 -3.21 -11.36 4.75
N HIS A 47 -2.37 -11.37 5.78
CA HIS A 47 -2.46 -12.37 6.84
C HIS A 47 -3.65 -12.01 7.73
N LEU A 48 -4.88 -12.17 7.19
CA LEU A 48 -6.15 -12.13 7.93
C LEU A 48 -6.34 -10.97 8.94
N GLY A 49 -5.79 -9.78 8.68
CA GLY A 49 -5.88 -8.63 9.59
C GLY A 49 -5.58 -7.27 8.95
N ASP A 50 -5.84 -6.20 9.70
CA ASP A 50 -5.54 -4.83 9.29
C ASP A 50 -4.03 -4.58 9.22
N ILE A 51 -3.62 -3.73 8.28
CA ILE A 51 -2.23 -3.25 8.21
C ILE A 51 -2.04 -2.25 9.35
N GLY A 52 -1.22 -2.61 10.34
CA GLY A 52 -0.90 -1.76 11.48
C GLY A 52 -0.15 -0.49 11.07
N ALA A 53 -0.38 0.60 11.82
CA ALA A 53 0.24 1.90 11.57
C ALA A 53 1.77 1.86 11.56
N ASP A 54 2.37 0.94 12.32
CA ASP A 54 3.82 0.75 12.38
C ASP A 54 4.41 0.31 11.03
N LEU A 55 3.73 -0.61 10.33
CA LEU A 55 4.15 -1.05 9.00
C LEU A 55 3.99 0.07 7.96
N LEU A 56 2.97 0.91 8.09
CA LEU A 56 2.77 2.08 7.22
C LEU A 56 3.89 3.10 7.38
N VAL A 57 4.32 3.40 8.62
CA VAL A 57 5.44 4.32 8.88
C VAL A 57 6.74 3.79 8.27
N ARG A 58 7.00 2.48 8.37
CA ARG A 58 8.19 1.85 7.77
C ARG A 58 8.19 1.95 6.24
N LEU A 59 7.03 1.73 5.60
CA LEU A 59 6.91 1.85 4.14
C LEU A 59 7.12 3.29 3.65
N LEU A 60 6.55 4.28 4.33
CA LEU A 60 6.69 5.69 3.95
C LEU A 60 8.12 6.21 4.08
N ARG A 61 8.87 5.75 5.09
CA ARG A 61 10.29 6.09 5.24
C ARG A 61 11.15 5.47 4.14
N ALA A 62 10.84 4.27 3.70
CA ALA A 62 11.59 3.57 2.66
C ALA A 62 11.33 4.12 1.24
N SER A 63 10.30 4.95 1.06
CA SER A 63 9.95 5.56 -0.24
C SER A 63 10.33 7.05 -0.36
N ALA A 64 11.02 7.59 0.64
CA ALA A 64 11.42 9.00 0.70
C ALA A 64 12.94 9.20 0.51
N ASP A 65 13.66 8.13 0.17
CA ASP A 65 15.07 8.08 -0.20
C ASP A 65 15.20 7.65 -1.66
#